data_AF-A0A544QM58-F1
#
_entry.id   AF-A0A544QM58-F1
#
_cell.length_a   1.000
_cell.length_b   1.000
_cell.length_c   1.000
_cell.angle_alpha   90.00
_cell.angle_beta   90.00
_cell.angle_gamma   90.00
#
_symmetry.space_group_name_H-M   'P 1'
#
loop_
_entity.id
_entity.type
_entity.pdbx_description
1 polymer ?
#
loop_
_entity_poly.entity_id
_entity_poly.type
_entity_poly.pdbx_seq_one_letter_code
_entity_poly.pdbx_strand_id
1 'polypeptide(L)'
;MSNGRSIASPVGGASPPPCKQPIEVIEIEQGYVCREFRHNPEKAAVFSVHDRRMEAMAAASDRLEADRHPCTLRWDSESSVGDIYWNDLFSTLRVTYSPLLKKWVVVPEGERYIFGSASAVQQAYEYGKQAQEQFNFKHLEVHAKDGTVEKTVDHPFISKSITDPNVKFNR
;
A
#
# COMPACT_ATOMS: atom_id res chain seq x y z
N MET A 1 -21.52 2.05 10.71
CA MET A 1 -21.75 3.42 10.21
C MET A 1 -20.46 3.88 9.57
N SER A 2 -20.42 3.95 8.25
CA SER A 2 -19.20 4.27 7.50
C SER A 2 -18.97 5.78 7.53
N ASN A 3 -17.93 6.24 8.22
CA ASN A 3 -17.44 7.61 8.08
C ASN A 3 -16.78 7.74 6.70
N GLY A 4 -17.60 8.08 5.71
CA GLY A 4 -17.15 8.42 4.36
C GLY A 4 -16.36 9.73 4.39
N ARG A 5 -15.05 9.64 4.68
CA ARG A 5 -14.11 10.68 4.25
C ARG A 5 -13.97 10.56 2.74
N SER A 6 -14.79 11.33 2.04
CA SER A 6 -14.81 11.37 0.59
C SER A 6 -13.48 11.93 0.10
N ILE A 7 -12.73 11.12 -0.64
CA ILE A 7 -11.63 11.62 -1.49
C ILE A 7 -12.27 12.60 -2.50
N ALA A 8 -11.59 13.71 -2.80
CA ALA A 8 -12.02 14.65 -3.83
C ALA A 8 -12.25 13.91 -5.17
N SER A 9 -13.25 14.33 -5.94
CA SER A 9 -13.58 13.66 -7.21
C SER A 9 -12.34 13.55 -8.12
N PRO A 10 -12.03 12.36 -8.65
CA PRO A 10 -10.85 12.16 -9.50
C PRO A 10 -10.93 13.05 -10.74
N VAL A 11 -9.78 13.59 -11.12
CA VAL A 11 -9.64 14.41 -12.33
C VAL A 11 -8.92 13.57 -13.38
N GLY A 12 -9.67 12.95 -14.31
CA GLY A 12 -9.10 12.18 -15.41
C GLY A 12 -9.82 10.85 -15.68
N GLY A 13 -9.65 10.31 -16.90
CA GLY A 13 -10.29 9.07 -17.35
C GLY A 13 -9.57 7.76 -16.99
N ALA A 14 -8.50 7.83 -16.18
CA ALA A 14 -7.82 6.64 -15.68
C ALA A 14 -8.60 6.01 -14.53
N SER A 15 -8.57 4.68 -14.39
CA SER A 15 -9.12 3.99 -13.22
C SER A 15 -8.13 4.04 -12.06
N PRO A 16 -8.61 4.08 -10.80
CA PRO A 16 -7.72 3.93 -9.64
C PRO A 16 -7.02 2.57 -9.67
N PRO A 17 -5.82 2.46 -9.06
CA PRO A 17 -5.25 1.15 -8.80
C PRO A 17 -6.22 0.32 -7.92
N PRO A 18 -6.20 -1.02 -8.01
CA PRO A 18 -7.08 -1.84 -7.19
C PRO A 18 -6.87 -1.58 -5.69
N CYS A 19 -7.94 -1.27 -4.95
CA CYS A 19 -7.90 -1.11 -3.50
C CYS A 19 -7.94 -2.49 -2.81
N LYS A 20 -6.97 -3.34 -3.12
CA LYS A 20 -6.86 -4.70 -2.57
C LYS A 20 -6.17 -4.68 -1.21
N GLN A 21 -6.47 -5.68 -0.38
CA GLN A 21 -5.71 -5.91 0.84
C GLN A 21 -4.31 -6.45 0.51
N PRO A 22 -3.31 -6.28 1.38
CA PRO A 22 -2.06 -7.02 1.28
C PRO A 22 -2.26 -8.53 1.21
N ILE A 23 -1.28 -9.24 0.68
CA ILE A 23 -1.17 -10.69 0.79
C ILE A 23 -0.39 -10.99 2.07
N GLU A 24 -0.70 -12.07 2.77
CA GLU A 24 0.13 -12.59 3.85
C GLU A 24 0.58 -14.02 3.56
N VAL A 25 1.84 -14.30 3.90
CA VAL A 25 2.43 -15.64 3.95
C VAL A 25 2.79 -15.94 5.39
N ILE A 26 2.14 -16.94 5.97
CA ILE A 26 2.25 -17.29 7.39
C ILE A 26 2.28 -18.81 7.57
N GLU A 27 3.04 -19.26 8.58
CA GLU A 27 3.12 -20.66 8.98
C GLU A 27 1.85 -21.09 9.72
N ILE A 28 1.39 -22.30 9.43
CA ILE A 28 0.26 -23.00 10.07
C ILE A 28 0.70 -24.43 10.37
N GLU A 29 -0.10 -25.18 11.14
CA GLU A 29 0.21 -26.58 11.47
C GLU A 29 0.47 -27.47 10.23
N GLN A 30 -0.20 -27.19 9.11
CA GLN A 30 -0.10 -27.95 7.86
C GLN A 30 0.92 -27.38 6.87
N GLY A 31 1.79 -26.44 7.27
CA GLY A 31 2.79 -25.82 6.39
C GLY A 31 2.66 -24.30 6.31
N TYR A 32 2.58 -23.74 5.10
CA TYR A 32 2.52 -22.31 4.84
C TYR A 32 1.29 -21.94 4.03
N VAL A 33 0.54 -20.94 4.48
CA VAL A 33 -0.63 -20.43 3.76
C VAL A 33 -0.32 -19.08 3.13
N CYS A 34 -0.72 -18.93 1.87
CA CYS A 34 -0.79 -17.65 1.16
C CYS A 34 -2.25 -17.21 1.10
N ARG A 35 -2.58 -16.07 1.72
CA ARG A 35 -3.96 -15.58 1.81
C ARG A 35 -4.05 -14.06 1.85
N GLU A 36 -5.26 -13.54 1.74
CA GLU A 36 -5.54 -12.11 1.93
C GLU A 36 -5.31 -11.69 3.39
N PHE A 37 -4.55 -10.63 3.63
CA PHE A 37 -4.40 -10.08 4.97
C PHE A 37 -5.72 -9.47 5.46
N ARG A 38 -6.21 -9.93 6.61
CA ARG A 38 -7.39 -9.43 7.30
C ARG A 38 -7.19 -9.45 8.81
N HIS A 39 -7.75 -8.47 9.51
CA HIS A 39 -7.79 -8.47 10.99
C HIS A 39 -8.51 -9.68 11.57
N ASN A 40 -9.58 -10.12 10.91
CA ASN A 40 -10.17 -11.42 11.20
C ASN A 40 -9.71 -12.42 10.12
N PRO A 41 -8.80 -13.35 10.43
CA PRO A 41 -8.26 -14.30 9.46
C PRO A 41 -9.29 -15.30 8.94
N GLU A 42 -10.38 -15.53 9.67
CA GLU A 42 -11.47 -16.42 9.21
C GLU A 42 -12.21 -15.85 8.01
N LYS A 43 -12.12 -14.53 7.80
CA LYS A 43 -12.70 -13.83 6.64
C LYS A 43 -11.71 -13.69 5.49
N ALA A 44 -10.48 -14.14 5.66
CA ALA A 44 -9.45 -14.04 4.62
C ALA A 44 -9.72 -15.05 3.52
N ALA A 45 -9.64 -14.61 2.27
CA ALA A 45 -9.57 -15.51 1.13
C ALA A 45 -8.22 -16.25 1.15
N VAL A 46 -8.26 -17.57 1.28
CA VAL A 46 -7.07 -18.42 1.13
C VAL A 46 -6.81 -18.62 -0.36
N PHE A 47 -5.61 -18.26 -0.80
CA PHE A 47 -5.22 -18.42 -2.20
C PHE A 47 -4.57 -19.79 -2.43
N SER A 48 -3.69 -20.22 -1.52
CA SER A 48 -3.01 -21.52 -1.61
C SER A 48 -2.39 -21.93 -0.27
N VAL A 49 -2.09 -23.23 -0.15
CA VAL A 49 -1.36 -23.84 0.98
C VAL A 49 -0.22 -24.67 0.39
N HIS A 50 0.96 -24.57 1.00
CA HIS A 50 2.19 -25.21 0.53
C HIS A 50 2.98 -25.78 1.71
N ASP A 51 3.73 -26.86 1.49
CA ASP A 51 4.54 -27.46 2.55
C ASP A 51 5.76 -26.59 2.89
N ARG A 52 6.26 -25.81 1.92
CA ARG A 52 7.48 -25.01 2.06
C ARG A 52 7.20 -23.53 1.91
N ARG A 53 7.83 -22.72 2.79
CA ARG A 53 7.73 -21.26 2.76
C ARG A 53 8.07 -20.67 1.39
N MET A 54 9.09 -21.19 0.74
CA MET A 54 9.54 -20.70 -0.57
C MET A 54 8.46 -20.84 -1.66
N GLU A 55 7.69 -21.92 -1.64
CA GLU A 55 6.61 -22.17 -2.59
C GLU A 55 5.43 -21.23 -2.33
N ALA A 56 5.07 -21.02 -1.05
CA ALA A 56 4.07 -20.04 -0.66
C ALA A 56 4.47 -18.60 -1.04
N MET A 57 5.75 -18.24 -0.89
CA MET A 57 6.29 -16.95 -1.31
C MET A 57 6.26 -16.78 -2.83
N ALA A 58 6.59 -17.82 -3.61
CA ALA A 58 6.50 -17.79 -5.06
C ALA A 58 5.03 -17.57 -5.51
N ALA A 59 4.09 -18.32 -4.93
CA ALA A 59 2.67 -18.14 -5.21
C ALA A 59 2.15 -16.73 -4.81
N ALA A 60 2.65 -16.18 -3.70
CA ALA A 60 2.33 -14.82 -3.29
C ALA A 60 2.89 -13.78 -4.28
N SER A 61 4.11 -13.97 -4.80
CA SER A 61 4.71 -13.11 -5.82
C SER A 61 3.92 -13.11 -7.12
N ASP A 62 3.52 -14.29 -7.61
CA ASP A 62 2.70 -14.40 -8.83
C ASP A 62 1.37 -13.67 -8.66
N ARG A 63 0.75 -13.81 -7.48
CA ARG A 63 -0.51 -13.16 -7.15
C ARG A 63 -0.37 -11.64 -6.95
N LEU A 64 0.71 -11.21 -6.33
CA LEU A 64 1.03 -9.80 -6.10
C LEU A 64 0.95 -9.02 -7.40
N GLU A 65 1.54 -9.57 -8.47
CA GLU A 65 1.55 -8.97 -9.81
C GLU A 65 0.23 -9.17 -10.56
N ALA A 66 -0.27 -10.41 -10.63
CA ALA A 66 -1.46 -10.72 -11.42
C ALA A 66 -2.71 -9.96 -10.97
N ASP A 67 -2.90 -9.84 -9.66
CA ASP A 67 -4.07 -9.19 -9.06
C ASP A 67 -3.80 -7.76 -8.59
N ARG A 68 -2.55 -7.28 -8.75
CA ARG A 68 -2.08 -5.96 -8.33
C ARG A 68 -2.37 -5.68 -6.85
N HIS A 69 -1.98 -6.61 -5.98
CA HIS A 69 -2.01 -6.37 -4.54
C HIS A 69 -0.91 -5.35 -4.17
N PRO A 70 -1.08 -4.57 -3.08
CA PRO A 70 -0.11 -3.53 -2.73
C PRO A 70 1.22 -4.11 -2.23
N CYS A 71 1.17 -5.16 -1.41
CA CYS A 71 2.35 -5.82 -0.87
C CYS A 71 2.05 -7.22 -0.37
N THR A 72 3.12 -7.98 -0.12
CA THR A 72 3.11 -9.26 0.60
C THR A 72 3.79 -9.09 1.95
N LEU A 73 3.11 -9.51 3.02
CA LEU A 73 3.64 -9.61 4.38
C LEU A 73 4.16 -11.03 4.61
N ARG A 74 5.46 -11.20 4.86
CA ARG A 74 6.03 -12.48 5.29
C ARG A 74 6.08 -12.50 6.81
N TRP A 75 5.30 -13.37 7.42
CA TRP A 75 5.26 -13.54 8.86
C TRP A 75 6.34 -14.54 9.31
N ASP A 76 7.12 -14.16 10.31
CA ASP A 76 8.05 -15.06 10.97
C ASP A 76 7.41 -15.75 12.20
N SER A 77 6.30 -15.19 12.71
CA SER A 77 5.43 -15.81 13.71
C SER A 77 3.99 -15.27 13.60
N GLU A 78 3.04 -15.76 14.39
CA GLU A 78 1.64 -15.27 14.39
C GLU A 78 1.47 -13.78 14.71
N SER A 79 2.49 -13.14 15.29
CA SER A 79 2.43 -11.74 15.73
C SER A 79 3.59 -10.87 15.24
N SER A 80 4.47 -11.43 14.39
CA SER A 80 5.66 -10.74 13.89
C SER A 80 5.77 -10.86 12.36
N VAL A 81 5.77 -9.71 11.70
CA VAL A 81 6.08 -9.59 10.27
C VAL A 81 7.60 -9.48 10.14
N GLY A 82 8.21 -10.45 9.48
CA GLY A 82 9.65 -10.49 9.24
C GLY A 82 10.09 -9.63 8.06
N ASP A 83 9.27 -9.56 7.01
CA ASP A 83 9.59 -8.79 5.80
C ASP A 83 8.34 -8.37 5.04
N ILE A 84 8.44 -7.29 4.26
CA ILE A 84 7.36 -6.74 3.44
C ILE A 84 7.86 -6.52 2.01
N TYR A 85 7.26 -7.26 1.07
CA TYR A 85 7.57 -7.17 -0.35
C TYR A 85 6.51 -6.30 -1.03
N TRP A 86 6.88 -5.08 -1.41
CA TRP A 86 5.99 -4.12 -2.07
C TRP A 86 5.87 -4.41 -3.56
N ASN A 87 4.67 -4.24 -4.12
CA ASN A 87 4.47 -4.16 -5.56
C ASN A 87 4.94 -2.78 -6.04
N ASP A 88 5.68 -2.72 -7.14
CA ASP A 88 6.24 -1.48 -7.69
C ASP A 88 5.18 -0.43 -8.03
N LEU A 89 3.96 -0.86 -8.40
CA LEU A 89 2.82 0.03 -8.66
C LEU A 89 2.36 0.80 -7.41
N PHE A 90 2.71 0.30 -6.22
CA PHE A 90 2.36 0.87 -4.92
C PHE A 90 3.60 1.39 -4.16
N SER A 91 4.76 1.45 -4.81
CA SER A 91 6.00 1.93 -4.19
C SER A 91 5.95 3.42 -3.86
N THR A 92 5.44 4.28 -4.74
CA THR A 92 5.51 5.73 -4.53
C THR A 92 4.21 6.42 -4.92
N LEU A 93 3.66 7.19 -3.98
CA LEU A 93 2.63 8.19 -4.21
C LEU A 93 3.26 9.58 -4.15
N ARG A 94 2.91 10.48 -5.07
CA ARG A 94 3.52 11.81 -5.19
C ARG A 94 2.49 12.90 -5.03
N VAL A 95 2.82 13.90 -4.21
CA VAL A 95 2.20 15.22 -4.21
C VAL A 95 3.08 16.13 -5.07
N THR A 96 2.63 16.42 -6.28
CA THR A 96 3.44 17.18 -7.26
C THR A 96 2.62 18.30 -7.90
N TYR A 97 3.29 19.37 -8.35
CA TYR A 97 2.61 20.47 -9.01
C TYR A 97 2.41 20.16 -10.49
N SER A 98 1.18 20.24 -10.98
CA SER A 98 0.86 20.17 -12.40
C SER A 98 0.82 21.58 -13.00
N PRO A 99 1.75 21.96 -13.89
CA PRO A 99 1.71 23.26 -14.56
C PRO A 99 0.47 23.40 -15.46
N LEU A 100 0.02 22.29 -16.05
CA LEU A 100 -1.17 22.25 -16.91
C LEU A 100 -2.44 22.58 -16.12
N LEU A 101 -2.65 21.93 -14.98
CA LEU A 101 -3.83 22.15 -14.14
C LEU A 101 -3.68 23.36 -13.21
N LYS A 102 -2.46 23.91 -13.10
CA LYS A 102 -2.06 24.94 -12.14
C LYS A 102 -2.41 24.56 -10.70
N LYS A 103 -2.34 23.27 -10.38
CA LYS A 103 -2.74 22.67 -9.10
C LYS A 103 -1.71 21.65 -8.64
N TRP A 104 -1.66 21.43 -7.34
CA TRP A 104 -1.03 20.26 -6.74
C TRP A 104 -1.91 19.04 -6.98
N VAL A 105 -1.32 17.94 -7.39
CA VAL A 105 -2.01 16.67 -7.67
C VAL A 105 -1.38 15.54 -6.87
N VAL A 106 -2.20 14.56 -6.54
CA VAL A 106 -1.79 13.31 -5.88
C VAL A 106 -1.86 12.18 -6.89
N VAL A 107 -0.71 11.63 -7.28
CA VAL A 107 -0.60 10.63 -8.35
C VAL A 107 0.38 9.51 -7.98
N PRO A 108 0.11 8.24 -8.34
CA PRO A 108 1.10 7.19 -8.21
C PRO A 108 2.26 7.41 -9.20
N GLU A 109 3.45 6.95 -8.83
CA GLU A 109 4.54 6.81 -9.77
C GLU A 109 4.18 5.82 -10.89
N GLY A 110 4.53 6.15 -12.14
CA GLY A 110 4.27 5.30 -13.30
C GLY A 110 2.82 5.28 -13.79
N GLU A 111 1.89 5.94 -13.10
CA GLU A 111 0.45 5.86 -13.36
C GLU A 111 -0.19 7.24 -13.57
N ARG A 112 -1.37 7.27 -14.20
CA ARG A 112 -2.06 8.51 -14.59
C ARG A 112 -3.26 8.88 -13.72
N TYR A 113 -3.59 8.04 -12.73
CA TYR A 113 -4.73 8.29 -11.86
C TYR A 113 -4.44 9.43 -10.87
N ILE A 114 -5.30 10.45 -10.85
CA ILE A 114 -5.22 11.54 -9.88
C ILE A 114 -6.18 11.25 -8.73
N PHE A 115 -5.64 10.90 -7.56
CA PHE A 115 -6.42 10.69 -6.34
C PHE A 115 -7.05 11.98 -5.83
N GLY A 116 -6.42 13.12 -6.08
CA GLY A 116 -6.95 14.41 -5.66
C GLY A 116 -6.14 15.56 -6.21
N SER A 117 -6.75 16.75 -6.24
CA SER A 117 -6.04 17.97 -6.59
C SER A 117 -6.44 19.13 -5.69
N ALA A 118 -5.49 20.03 -5.42
CA ALA A 118 -5.72 21.21 -4.62
C ALA A 118 -4.86 22.39 -5.09
N SER A 119 -5.32 23.61 -4.82
CA SER A 119 -4.53 24.82 -5.13
C SER A 119 -3.35 25.02 -4.16
N ALA A 120 -3.44 24.45 -2.95
CA ALA A 120 -2.41 24.53 -1.91
C ALA A 120 -1.77 23.17 -1.64
N VAL A 121 -0.43 23.14 -1.50
CA VAL A 121 0.34 21.91 -1.25
C VAL A 121 -0.11 21.19 0.00
N GLN A 122 -0.43 21.94 1.07
CA GLN A 122 -0.87 21.37 2.34
C GLN A 122 -2.14 20.52 2.18
N GLN A 123 -3.11 20.99 1.39
CA GLN A 123 -4.35 20.26 1.17
C GLN A 123 -4.13 19.01 0.30
N ALA A 124 -3.28 19.11 -0.72
CA ALA A 124 -2.90 17.95 -1.54
C ALA A 124 -2.13 16.91 -0.72
N TYR A 125 -1.29 17.35 0.23
CA TYR A 125 -0.61 16.47 1.17
C TYR A 125 -1.57 15.68 2.06
N GLU A 126 -2.66 16.31 2.54
CA GLU A 126 -3.71 15.59 3.29
C GLU A 126 -4.39 14.51 2.43
N TYR A 127 -4.66 14.79 1.15
CA TYR A 127 -5.17 13.78 0.21
C TYR A 127 -4.16 12.67 -0.03
N GLY A 128 -2.87 13.01 -0.13
CA GLY A 128 -1.76 12.07 -0.24
C GLY A 128 -1.72 11.08 0.92
N LYS A 129 -1.83 11.56 2.17
CA LYS A 129 -1.84 10.69 3.36
C LYS A 129 -3.04 9.74 3.35
N GLN A 130 -4.22 10.24 2.99
CA GLN A 130 -5.43 9.40 2.93
C GLN A 130 -5.31 8.31 1.86
N ALA A 131 -4.81 8.66 0.67
CA ALA A 131 -4.59 7.68 -0.39
C ALA A 131 -3.46 6.70 -0.05
N GLN A 132 -2.39 7.15 0.60
CA GLN A 132 -1.31 6.30 1.08
C GLN A 132 -1.82 5.22 2.04
N GLU A 133 -2.65 5.60 3.01
CA GLU A 133 -3.21 4.67 3.99
C GLU A 133 -4.25 3.73 3.34
N GLN A 134 -5.14 4.26 2.51
CA GLN A 134 -6.23 3.47 1.92
C GLN A 134 -5.73 2.43 0.91
N PHE A 135 -4.76 2.80 0.07
CA PHE A 135 -4.23 1.94 -0.98
C PHE A 135 -2.94 1.23 -0.57
N ASN A 136 -2.45 1.49 0.64
CA ASN A 136 -1.16 1.03 1.14
C ASN A 136 -0.05 1.43 0.16
N PHE A 137 0.26 2.72 0.00
CA PHE A 137 1.49 3.09 -0.73
C PHE A 137 2.68 3.06 0.22
N LYS A 138 3.80 2.47 -0.23
CA LYS A 138 5.03 2.37 0.55
C LYS A 138 5.55 3.74 0.98
N HIS A 139 5.62 4.67 0.04
CA HIS A 139 6.08 6.04 0.29
C HIS A 139 5.07 7.07 -0.22
N LEU A 140 5.00 8.20 0.50
CA LEU A 140 4.40 9.45 0.04
C LEU A 140 5.51 10.50 -0.09
N GLU A 141 5.83 10.87 -1.33
CA GLU A 141 6.75 11.96 -1.63
C GLU A 141 5.98 13.27 -1.80
N VAL A 142 6.49 14.34 -1.19
CA VAL A 142 6.03 15.71 -1.42
C VAL A 142 7.11 16.42 -2.21
N HIS A 143 6.76 16.87 -3.40
CA HIS A 143 7.67 17.56 -4.29
C HIS A 143 7.54 19.08 -4.12
N ALA A 144 8.62 19.81 -4.37
CA ALA A 144 8.58 21.23 -4.67
C ALA A 144 7.97 21.47 -6.06
N LYS A 145 7.69 22.75 -6.39
CA LYS A 145 7.17 23.12 -7.71
C LYS A 145 8.13 22.81 -8.86
N ASP A 146 9.42 22.74 -8.59
CA ASP A 146 10.46 22.39 -9.57
C ASP A 146 10.62 20.86 -9.76
N GLY A 147 9.85 20.06 -9.01
CA GLY A 147 9.88 18.61 -9.06
C GLY A 147 10.90 17.94 -8.14
N THR A 148 11.66 18.70 -7.35
CA THR A 148 12.57 18.11 -6.35
C THR A 148 11.79 17.53 -5.18
N VAL A 149 12.26 16.43 -4.57
CA VAL A 149 11.63 15.84 -3.39
C VAL A 149 12.00 16.66 -2.15
N GLU A 150 11.00 17.28 -1.51
CA GLU A 150 11.21 18.02 -0.25
C GLU A 150 11.04 17.12 0.97
N LYS A 151 10.18 16.11 0.86
CA LYS A 151 9.82 15.24 1.99
C LYS A 151 9.37 13.87 1.50
N THR A 152 9.77 12.84 2.23
CA THR A 152 9.25 11.47 2.08
C THR A 152 8.60 11.03 3.40
N VAL A 153 7.43 10.40 3.30
CA VAL A 153 6.71 9.81 4.43
C VAL A 153 6.54 8.33 4.18
N ASP A 154 7.09 7.50 5.07
CA ASP A 154 6.95 6.05 4.99
C ASP A 154 5.59 5.57 5.45
N HIS A 155 5.11 4.48 4.85
CA HIS A 155 3.90 3.82 5.29
C HIS A 155 4.01 3.44 6.78
N PRO A 156 2.91 3.48 7.55
CA PRO A 156 2.90 3.02 8.93
C PRO A 156 3.47 1.61 9.13
N PHE A 157 3.37 0.73 8.12
CA PHE A 157 3.99 -0.59 8.18
C PHE A 157 5.51 -0.54 8.33
N ILE A 158 6.19 0.39 7.67
CA ILE A 158 7.65 0.50 7.75
C ILE A 158 8.05 1.15 9.08
N SER A 159 7.39 2.27 9.42
CA SER A 159 7.71 3.03 10.64
C SER A 159 7.38 2.29 11.94
N LYS A 160 6.52 1.27 11.88
CA LYS A 160 6.14 0.45 13.05
C LYS A 160 6.68 -0.98 13.03
N SER A 161 7.01 -1.60 11.90
CA SER A 161 7.23 -3.07 11.88
C SER A 161 8.66 -3.58 11.97
N ILE A 162 9.62 -2.94 11.29
CA ILE A 162 10.83 -3.70 10.90
C ILE A 162 11.97 -3.52 11.91
N THR A 163 11.95 -2.46 12.71
CA THR A 163 13.07 -2.11 13.60
C THR A 163 12.76 -2.22 15.10
N ASP A 164 11.50 -2.45 15.49
CA ASP A 164 11.11 -2.54 16.91
C ASP A 164 10.52 -3.92 17.24
N PRO A 165 11.27 -4.79 17.95
CA PRO A 165 10.80 -6.11 18.36
C PRO A 165 9.61 -6.08 19.34
N ASN A 166 9.22 -4.89 19.85
CA ASN A 166 8.05 -4.72 20.70
C ASN A 166 6.79 -4.35 19.92
N VAL A 167 6.89 -4.06 18.62
CA VAL A 167 5.72 -3.75 17.82
C VAL A 167 5.09 -5.03 17.30
N LYS A 168 4.06 -5.46 18.01
CA LYS A 168 3.13 -6.48 17.53
C LYS A 168 2.35 -5.88 16.37
N PHE A 169 2.40 -6.51 15.20
CA PHE A 169 1.33 -6.31 14.22
C PHE A 169 0.08 -6.91 14.85
N ASN A 170 -0.71 -6.06 15.51
CA ASN A 170 -2.05 -6.45 15.92
C ASN A 170 -2.80 -6.72 14.63
N ARG A 171 -3.00 -8.01 14.40
CA ARG A 171 -3.62 -8.52 13.22
C ARG A 171 -4.94 -7.85 12.99
#